data_AF-A0A0C9Z961-F1
#
_entry.id   AF-A0A0C9Z961-F1
#
_cell.length_a   1.000
_cell.length_b   1.000
_cell.length_c   1.000
_cell.angle_alpha   90.00
_cell.angle_beta   90.00
_cell.angle_gamma   90.00
#
_symmetry.space_group_name_H-M   'P 1'
#
loop_
_entity.id
_entity.type
_entity.pdbx_description
1 polymer ?
#
loop_
_entity_poly.entity_id
_entity_poly.type
_entity_poly.pdbx_seq_one_letter_code
_entity_poly.pdbx_strand_id
1 'polypeptide(L)'
;MSLSILEFHCNNQLPSREEIETQCLKHGLYGRGIAIRESSGGDIIAWAKYGVDVTTPEALTQEWVARELTADPTTLVRVPHVFDAWIVSKPYFNLGFIVMEHIDLPDCDNGDSKLVAAAVQRLHRVEAPGPAPGPFGGGPTVHHFFEDWDSRIIYKTVKELEDHINGVSELY
;
A
#
# COMPACT_ATOMS: atom_id res chain seq x y z
N MET A 1 -11.48 14.98 -14.06
CA MET A 1 -11.94 13.58 -13.91
C MET A 1 -12.30 13.40 -12.45
N SER A 2 -13.52 12.93 -12.17
CA SER A 2 -13.90 12.53 -10.82
C SER A 2 -13.01 11.35 -10.44
N LEU A 3 -12.26 11.44 -9.33
CA LEU A 3 -11.63 10.27 -8.72
C LEU A 3 -12.79 9.39 -8.28
N SER A 4 -13.20 8.43 -9.12
CA SER A 4 -13.98 7.30 -8.63
C SER A 4 -13.18 6.75 -7.46
N ILE A 5 -13.78 6.72 -6.26
CA ILE A 5 -13.16 6.09 -5.11
C ILE A 5 -12.76 4.69 -5.57
N LEU A 6 -11.48 4.40 -5.52
CA LEU A 6 -10.96 3.10 -5.91
C LEU A 6 -11.58 2.08 -4.96
N GLU A 7 -12.49 1.25 -5.48
CA GLU A 7 -13.09 0.18 -4.71
C GLU A 7 -12.15 -1.03 -4.70
N PHE A 8 -11.99 -1.63 -3.53
CA PHE A 8 -11.20 -2.85 -3.34
C PHE A 8 -11.91 -4.08 -3.92
N HIS A 9 -11.14 -5.13 -4.21
CA HIS A 9 -11.68 -6.39 -4.69
C HIS A 9 -12.52 -7.08 -3.61
N CYS A 10 -13.73 -7.48 -3.96
CA CYS A 10 -14.59 -8.19 -3.00
C CYS A 10 -14.08 -9.61 -2.74
N ASN A 11 -13.90 -9.96 -1.47
CA ASN A 11 -13.66 -11.33 -1.02
C ASN A 11 -14.66 -11.70 0.08
N ASN A 12 -15.69 -12.46 -0.29
CA ASN A 12 -16.79 -12.87 0.61
C ASN A 12 -16.40 -13.93 1.65
N GLN A 13 -15.18 -14.47 1.57
CA GLN A 13 -14.67 -15.47 2.52
C GLN A 13 -13.93 -14.84 3.69
N LEU A 14 -13.71 -13.51 3.65
CA LEU A 14 -13.01 -12.82 4.73
C LEU A 14 -13.81 -12.90 6.03
N PRO A 15 -13.15 -13.17 7.18
CA PRO A 15 -13.73 -12.95 8.48
C PRO A 15 -14.10 -11.47 8.67
N SER A 16 -14.88 -11.18 9.71
CA SER A 16 -15.18 -9.80 10.08
C SER A 16 -13.90 -9.03 10.44
N ARG A 17 -13.94 -7.69 10.32
CA ARG A 17 -12.83 -6.81 10.73
C ARG A 17 -12.41 -7.07 12.18
N GLU A 18 -13.36 -7.27 13.10
CA GLU A 18 -13.09 -7.56 14.51
C GLU A 18 -12.33 -8.88 14.72
N GLU A 19 -12.67 -9.91 13.95
CA GLU A 19 -11.96 -11.19 13.98
C GLU A 19 -10.55 -11.07 13.42
N ILE A 20 -10.36 -10.33 12.33
CA ILE A 20 -9.03 -10.05 11.75
C ILE A 20 -8.17 -9.26 12.74
N GLU A 21 -8.71 -8.20 13.34
CA GLU A 21 -8.06 -7.42 14.39
C GLU A 21 -7.62 -8.31 15.55
N THR A 22 -8.51 -9.17 16.03
CA THR A 22 -8.22 -10.11 17.13
C THR A 22 -7.08 -11.06 16.76
N GLN A 23 -7.06 -11.60 15.53
CA GLN A 23 -5.99 -12.47 15.06
C GLN A 23 -4.64 -11.74 14.99
N CYS A 24 -4.63 -10.52 14.46
CA CYS A 24 -3.44 -9.67 14.35
C CYS A 24 -2.88 -9.32 15.74
N LEU A 25 -3.74 -8.87 16.66
CA LEU A 25 -3.34 -8.47 18.01
C LEU A 25 -2.79 -9.65 18.83
N LYS A 26 -3.31 -10.87 18.62
CA LYS A 26 -2.75 -12.09 19.25
C LYS A 26 -1.30 -12.36 18.84
N HIS A 27 -0.89 -11.95 17.64
CA HIS A 27 0.49 -12.07 17.15
C HIS A 27 1.39 -10.90 17.58
N GLY A 28 0.83 -9.89 18.26
CA GLY A 28 1.56 -8.71 18.74
C GLY A 28 1.71 -7.61 17.68
N LEU A 29 2.07 -6.40 18.12
CA LEU A 29 2.08 -5.20 17.28
C LEU A 29 3.36 -5.02 16.43
N TYR A 30 4.38 -5.85 16.65
CA TYR A 30 5.67 -5.74 15.96
C TYR A 30 5.78 -6.65 14.73
N GLY A 31 4.71 -7.40 14.42
CA GLY A 31 4.64 -8.24 13.22
C GLY A 31 4.52 -7.39 11.95
N ARG A 32 5.07 -7.88 10.83
CA ARG A 32 4.90 -7.25 9.50
C ARG A 32 3.59 -7.65 8.80
N GLY A 33 2.82 -8.54 9.43
CA GLY A 33 1.56 -9.08 8.96
C GLY A 33 1.37 -10.55 9.34
N ILE A 34 0.18 -11.08 9.08
CA ILE A 34 -0.16 -12.49 9.31
C ILE A 34 -1.00 -13.05 8.17
N ALA A 35 -0.93 -14.37 7.98
CA ALA A 35 -1.87 -15.10 7.13
C ALA A 35 -3.24 -15.19 7.82
N ILE A 36 -4.30 -14.85 7.10
CA ILE A 36 -5.69 -15.01 7.52
C ILE A 36 -6.22 -16.32 6.95
N ARG A 37 -6.86 -17.12 7.81
CA ARG A 37 -7.38 -18.44 7.46
C ARG A 37 -8.90 -18.47 7.60
N GLU A 38 -9.56 -19.28 6.78
CA GLU A 38 -11.03 -19.47 6.81
C GLU A 38 -11.50 -20.00 8.17
N SER A 39 -10.69 -20.86 8.80
CA SER A 39 -10.91 -21.39 10.15
C SER A 39 -9.57 -21.79 10.79
N SER A 40 -9.58 -22.15 12.08
CA SER A 40 -8.39 -22.61 12.80
C SER A 40 -7.79 -23.85 12.13
N GLY A 41 -6.75 -23.65 11.30
CA GLY A 41 -6.07 -24.70 10.55
C GLY A 41 -6.54 -24.89 9.09
N GLY A 42 -7.50 -24.09 8.63
CA GLY A 42 -7.95 -24.07 7.23
C GLY A 42 -6.97 -23.37 6.27
N ASP A 43 -7.34 -23.30 4.99
CA ASP A 43 -6.52 -22.66 3.95
C ASP A 43 -6.30 -21.17 4.21
N ILE A 44 -5.16 -20.65 3.73
CA ILE A 44 -4.87 -19.22 3.77
C ILE A 44 -5.72 -18.56 2.68
N ILE A 45 -6.57 -17.64 3.10
CA ILE A 45 -7.52 -16.93 2.22
C ILE A 45 -7.11 -15.48 1.97
N ALA A 46 -6.24 -14.91 2.82
CA ALA A 46 -5.70 -13.57 2.68
C ALA A 46 -4.42 -13.38 3.51
N TRP A 47 -3.73 -12.28 3.26
CA TRP A 47 -2.68 -11.74 4.12
C TRP A 47 -3.16 -10.43 4.74
N ALA A 48 -2.95 -10.25 6.05
CA ALA A 48 -3.24 -9.00 6.74
C ALA A 48 -1.93 -8.33 7.17
N LYS A 49 -1.63 -7.17 6.56
CA LYS A 49 -0.62 -6.23 7.07
C LYS A 49 -1.29 -5.30 8.08
N TYR A 50 -0.65 -5.08 9.22
CA TYR A 50 -1.17 -4.20 10.26
C TYR A 50 -0.04 -3.51 11.01
N GLY A 51 -0.30 -2.34 11.57
CA GLY A 51 0.71 -1.57 12.28
C GLY A 51 0.34 -0.10 12.45
N VAL A 52 1.14 0.62 13.25
CA VAL A 52 0.91 2.04 13.54
C VAL A 52 1.19 2.95 12.34
N ASP A 53 2.06 2.49 11.44
CA ASP A 53 2.45 3.21 10.21
C ASP A 53 1.68 2.72 8.97
N VAL A 54 0.71 1.82 9.16
CA VAL A 54 -0.12 1.28 8.07
C VAL A 54 -1.29 2.22 7.82
N THR A 55 -1.51 2.60 6.56
CA THR A 55 -2.50 3.63 6.22
C THR A 55 -3.44 3.21 5.08
N THR A 56 -4.66 3.76 5.05
CA THR A 56 -5.58 3.52 3.92
C THR A 56 -5.02 4.04 2.58
N PRO A 57 -4.32 5.20 2.51
CA PRO A 57 -3.66 5.63 1.27
C PRO A 57 -2.59 4.65 0.76
N GLU A 58 -1.89 3.94 1.64
CA GLU A 58 -0.99 2.85 1.24
C GLU A 58 -1.76 1.73 0.52
N ALA A 59 -2.89 1.30 1.09
CA ALA A 59 -3.75 0.28 0.50
C ALA A 59 -4.28 0.68 -0.88
N LEU A 60 -4.71 1.95 -1.03
CA LEU A 60 -5.18 2.48 -2.30
C LEU A 60 -4.06 2.53 -3.35
N THR A 61 -2.85 2.89 -2.93
CA THR A 61 -1.68 2.89 -3.82
C THR A 61 -1.35 1.47 -4.28
N GLN A 62 -1.37 0.50 -3.36
CA GLN A 62 -1.14 -0.90 -3.71
C GLN A 62 -2.19 -1.43 -4.69
N GLU A 63 -3.47 -1.17 -4.45
CA GLU A 63 -4.55 -1.60 -5.34
C GLU A 63 -4.45 -0.94 -6.72
N TRP A 64 -4.10 0.35 -6.78
CA TRP A 64 -3.85 1.02 -8.05
C TRP A 64 -2.78 0.29 -8.87
N VAL A 65 -1.63 0.01 -8.24
CA VAL A 65 -0.52 -0.71 -8.90
C VAL A 65 -0.95 -2.11 -9.33
N ALA A 66 -1.72 -2.83 -8.50
CA ALA A 66 -2.24 -4.14 -8.84
C ALA A 66 -3.13 -4.10 -10.10
N ARG A 67 -4.05 -3.13 -10.19
CA ARG A 67 -4.93 -2.98 -11.36
C ARG A 67 -4.17 -2.59 -12.63
N GLU A 68 -3.24 -1.63 -12.53
CA GLU A 68 -2.43 -1.19 -13.67
C GLU A 68 -1.57 -2.32 -14.24
N LEU A 69 -0.99 -3.16 -13.37
CA LEU A 69 -0.21 -4.30 -13.81
C LEU A 69 -1.09 -5.42 -14.37
N THR A 70 -2.19 -5.76 -13.70
CA THR A 70 -3.13 -6.80 -14.17
C THR A 70 -3.76 -6.45 -15.53
N ALA A 71 -3.93 -5.17 -15.84
CA ALA A 71 -4.43 -4.71 -17.14
C ALA A 71 -3.42 -4.95 -18.29
N ASP A 72 -2.14 -5.16 -18.00
CA ASP A 72 -1.10 -5.50 -18.98
C ASP A 72 -0.82 -7.01 -18.96
N PRO A 73 -1.35 -7.79 -19.92
CA PRO A 73 -1.16 -9.24 -19.95
C PRO A 73 0.28 -9.67 -20.23
N THR A 74 1.17 -8.73 -20.55
CA THR A 74 2.60 -8.99 -20.77
C THR A 74 3.44 -8.79 -19.51
N THR A 75 2.84 -8.30 -18.41
CA THR A 75 3.55 -8.14 -17.15
C THR A 75 3.97 -9.49 -16.57
N LEU A 76 5.20 -9.55 -16.06
CA LEU A 76 5.69 -10.66 -15.25
C LEU A 76 5.61 -10.36 -13.75
N VAL A 77 5.13 -9.17 -13.39
CA VAL A 77 5.02 -8.71 -12.00
C VAL A 77 3.59 -8.92 -11.52
N ARG A 78 3.44 -9.73 -10.46
CA ARG A 78 2.18 -9.89 -9.74
C ARG A 78 2.22 -9.07 -8.47
N VAL A 79 1.18 -8.29 -8.23
CA VAL A 79 0.99 -7.50 -7.01
C VAL A 79 -0.31 -7.97 -6.35
N PRO A 80 -0.34 -8.19 -5.02
CA PRO A 80 -1.56 -8.60 -4.34
C PRO A 80 -2.66 -7.55 -4.48
N HIS A 81 -3.83 -7.98 -4.94
CA HIS A 81 -5.04 -7.16 -4.87
C HIS A 81 -5.45 -6.95 -3.41
N VAL A 82 -5.90 -5.73 -3.10
CA VAL A 82 -6.41 -5.38 -1.77
C VAL A 82 -7.90 -5.72 -1.71
N PHE A 83 -8.30 -6.36 -0.62
CA PHE A 83 -9.69 -6.72 -0.35
C PHE A 83 -10.37 -5.74 0.60
N ASP A 84 -9.65 -5.28 1.62
CA ASP A 84 -10.17 -4.32 2.59
C ASP A 84 -9.02 -3.55 3.26
N ALA A 85 -9.29 -2.32 3.70
CA ALA A 85 -8.36 -1.54 4.50
C ALA A 85 -9.11 -0.58 5.43
N TRP A 86 -8.66 -0.48 6.68
CA TRP A 86 -9.28 0.39 7.68
C TRP A 86 -8.29 0.80 8.77
N ILE A 87 -8.69 1.80 9.55
CA ILE A 87 -7.94 2.30 10.70
C ILE A 87 -8.81 2.17 11.94
N VAL A 88 -8.20 1.71 13.03
CA VAL A 88 -8.80 1.68 14.37
C VAL A 88 -8.07 2.67 15.26
N SER A 89 -8.79 3.65 15.78
CA SER A 89 -8.23 4.57 16.78
C SER A 89 -8.10 3.87 18.13
N LYS A 90 -6.88 3.88 18.68
CA LYS A 90 -6.58 3.48 20.06
C LYS A 90 -6.23 4.74 20.87
N PRO A 91 -6.26 4.69 22.22
CA PRO A 91 -6.06 5.88 23.05
C PRO A 91 -4.76 6.67 22.80
N TYR A 92 -3.71 6.00 22.29
CA TYR A 92 -2.38 6.59 22.13
C TYR A 92 -1.83 6.56 20.70
N PHE A 93 -2.50 5.84 19.78
CA PHE A 93 -2.05 5.67 18.41
C PHE A 93 -3.22 5.19 17.54
N ASN A 94 -3.07 5.33 16.23
CA ASN A 94 -3.94 4.68 15.27
C ASN A 94 -3.31 3.36 14.83
N LEU A 95 -4.14 2.35 14.61
CA LEU A 95 -3.70 1.05 14.11
C LEU A 95 -4.36 0.81 12.75
N GLY A 96 -3.55 0.77 11.70
CA GLY A 96 -4.03 0.48 10.34
C GLY A 96 -3.99 -1.00 10.02
N PHE A 97 -4.87 -1.39 9.10
CA PHE A 97 -5.02 -2.75 8.58
C PHE A 97 -5.17 -2.70 7.06
N ILE A 98 -4.47 -3.58 6.36
CA ILE A 98 -4.60 -3.85 4.93
C ILE A 98 -4.73 -5.36 4.76
N VAL A 99 -5.87 -5.80 4.25
CA VAL A 99 -6.16 -7.20 3.94
C VAL A 99 -6.07 -7.37 2.44
N MET A 100 -5.21 -8.27 1.99
CA MET A 100 -4.84 -8.43 0.58
C MET A 100 -4.70 -9.91 0.21
N GLU A 101 -4.61 -10.18 -1.08
CA GLU A 101 -4.32 -11.51 -1.61
C GLU A 101 -3.05 -12.09 -0.96
N HIS A 102 -3.10 -13.37 -0.58
CA HIS A 102 -1.90 -14.10 -0.18
C HIS A 102 -1.23 -14.70 -1.42
N ILE A 103 -0.02 -14.23 -1.73
CA ILE A 103 0.80 -14.77 -2.80
C ILE A 103 1.82 -15.73 -2.19
N ASP A 104 1.58 -17.03 -2.37
CA ASP A 104 2.51 -18.08 -1.96
C ASP A 104 3.49 -18.38 -3.11
N LEU A 105 4.63 -17.69 -3.09
CA LEU A 105 5.72 -17.86 -4.04
C LEU A 105 7.04 -18.02 -3.29
N PRO A 106 8.01 -18.77 -3.85
CA PRO A 106 9.31 -18.95 -3.21
C PRO A 106 10.04 -17.61 -3.05
N ASP A 107 10.82 -17.51 -1.97
CA ASP A 107 11.70 -16.37 -1.75
C ASP A 107 12.72 -16.25 -2.89
N CYS A 108 13.01 -15.01 -3.28
CA CYS A 108 14.05 -14.71 -4.26
C CYS A 108 15.44 -14.97 -3.67
N ASP A 109 16.36 -15.46 -4.49
CA ASP A 109 17.78 -15.56 -4.15
C ASP A 109 18.68 -14.68 -5.03
N ASN A 110 20.00 -14.74 -4.81
CA ASN A 110 20.96 -13.92 -5.57
C ASN A 110 20.96 -14.22 -7.08
N GLY A 111 20.53 -15.42 -7.48
CA GLY A 111 20.35 -15.82 -8.87
C GLY A 111 19.20 -15.09 -9.59
N ASP A 112 18.22 -14.59 -8.82
CA ASP A 112 17.04 -13.91 -9.37
C ASP A 112 17.26 -12.43 -9.68
N SER A 113 18.46 -11.91 -9.47
CA SER A 113 18.81 -10.49 -9.71
C SER A 113 18.31 -9.92 -11.06
N LYS A 114 18.37 -10.70 -12.14
CA LYS A 114 17.84 -10.27 -13.45
C LYS A 114 16.32 -10.16 -13.48
N LEU A 115 15.61 -11.07 -12.80
CA LEU A 115 14.15 -11.04 -12.67
C LEU A 115 13.73 -9.85 -11.80
N VAL A 116 14.43 -9.62 -10.69
CA VAL A 116 14.21 -8.46 -9.81
C VAL A 116 14.43 -7.16 -10.59
N ALA A 117 15.52 -7.04 -11.35
CA ALA A 117 15.77 -5.85 -12.16
C ALA A 117 14.67 -5.62 -13.21
N ALA A 118 14.19 -6.67 -13.88
CA ALA A 118 13.08 -6.58 -14.83
C ALA A 118 11.77 -6.16 -14.14
N ALA A 119 11.49 -6.69 -12.95
CA ALA A 119 10.32 -6.32 -12.16
C ALA A 119 10.36 -4.84 -11.74
N VAL A 120 11.50 -4.35 -11.26
CA VAL A 120 11.71 -2.94 -10.90
C VAL A 120 11.53 -2.03 -12.13
N GLN A 121 12.08 -2.42 -13.29
CA GLN A 121 11.87 -1.67 -14.54
C GLN A 121 10.40 -1.62 -14.94
N ARG A 122 9.63 -2.69 -14.73
CA ARG A 122 8.19 -2.71 -15.02
C ARG A 122 7.41 -1.81 -14.06
N LEU A 123 7.74 -1.85 -12.77
CA LEU A 123 7.13 -1.00 -11.74
C LEU A 123 7.40 0.48 -11.99
N HIS A 124 8.59 0.84 -12.46
CA HIS A 124 8.93 2.23 -12.80
C HIS A 124 8.09 2.81 -13.94
N ARG A 125 7.47 1.95 -14.77
CA ARG A 125 6.57 2.35 -15.86
C ARG A 125 5.10 2.37 -15.46
N VAL A 126 4.78 2.09 -14.21
CA VAL A 126 3.40 2.24 -13.72
C VAL A 126 3.13 3.73 -13.59
N GLU A 127 2.10 4.20 -14.28
CA GLU A 127 1.70 5.60 -14.23
C GLU A 127 1.13 5.92 -12.86
N ALA A 128 1.43 7.13 -12.39
CA ALA A 128 0.87 7.64 -11.14
C ALA A 128 -0.66 7.81 -11.29
N PRO A 129 -1.43 7.62 -10.21
CA PRO A 129 -2.89 7.78 -10.23
C PRO A 129 -3.37 9.22 -10.49
N GLY A 130 -2.44 10.17 -10.46
CA GLY A 130 -2.68 11.57 -10.76
C GLY A 130 -1.39 12.39 -10.76
N PRO A 131 -1.48 13.68 -11.06
CA PRO A 131 -0.32 14.56 -11.16
C PRO A 131 0.25 15.01 -9.80
N ALA A 132 -0.51 14.85 -8.72
CA ALA A 132 -0.12 15.27 -7.39
C ALA A 132 0.86 14.26 -6.77
N PRO A 133 2.04 14.70 -6.31
CA PRO A 133 2.96 13.82 -5.61
C PRO A 133 2.44 13.51 -4.21
N GLY A 134 2.72 12.29 -3.74
CA GLY A 134 2.24 11.79 -2.46
C GLY A 134 1.37 10.54 -2.62
N PRO A 135 0.69 10.13 -1.54
CA PRO A 135 -0.05 8.88 -1.54
C PRO A 135 -1.36 8.98 -2.36
N PHE A 136 -1.85 7.83 -2.84
CA PHE A 136 -3.14 7.77 -3.53
C PHE A 136 -4.26 8.30 -2.62
N GLY A 137 -5.11 9.17 -3.14
CA GLY A 137 -6.17 9.84 -2.37
C GLY A 137 -5.76 11.18 -1.77
N GLY A 138 -4.48 11.56 -1.94
CA GLY A 138 -3.94 12.82 -1.48
C GLY A 138 -3.39 12.77 -0.06
N GLY A 139 -2.64 13.80 0.29
CA GLY A 139 -1.94 13.91 1.57
C GLY A 139 -0.53 14.46 1.39
N PRO A 140 0.20 14.66 2.49
CA PRO A 140 1.61 15.04 2.45
C PRO A 140 2.44 14.08 1.59
N THR A 141 3.41 14.62 0.84
CA THR A 141 4.46 13.80 0.28
C THR A 141 5.36 13.30 1.40
N VAL A 142 5.58 11.98 1.47
CA VAL A 142 6.43 11.33 2.47
C VAL A 142 7.79 11.00 1.86
N HIS A 143 8.86 11.59 2.37
CA HIS A 143 10.24 11.29 1.97
C HIS A 143 11.23 11.76 3.05
N HIS A 144 12.34 11.04 3.24
CA HIS A 144 13.45 11.42 4.14
C HIS A 144 14.14 12.76 3.82
N PHE A 145 13.72 13.41 2.73
CA PHE A 145 14.14 14.76 2.41
C PHE A 145 13.52 15.80 3.36
N PHE A 146 12.33 15.51 3.91
CA PHE A 146 11.64 16.39 4.84
C PHE A 146 12.07 16.12 6.30
N GLU A 147 12.09 17.16 7.13
CA GLU A 147 12.53 17.11 8.54
C GLU A 147 11.80 16.02 9.35
N ASP A 148 10.48 15.98 9.23
CA ASP A 148 9.60 15.02 9.92
C ASP A 148 9.20 13.85 9.01
N TRP A 149 9.93 13.63 7.91
CA TRP A 149 9.64 12.72 6.79
C TRP A 149 8.38 13.04 5.99
N ASP A 150 7.49 13.90 6.50
CA ASP A 150 6.33 14.41 5.79
C ASP A 150 6.53 15.87 5.35
N SER A 151 6.06 16.21 4.15
CA SER A 151 5.95 17.60 3.76
C SER A 151 4.87 18.32 4.57
N ARG A 152 5.16 19.55 5.01
CA ARG A 152 4.17 20.41 5.67
C ARG A 152 3.10 20.94 4.72
N ILE A 153 3.30 20.79 3.41
CA ILE A 153 2.38 21.23 2.36
C ILE A 153 1.98 20.07 1.44
N ILE A 154 0.77 20.17 0.91
CA ILE A 154 0.25 19.23 -0.08
C ILE A 154 0.43 19.86 -1.45
N TYR A 155 1.28 19.26 -2.28
CA TYR A 155 1.50 19.71 -3.64
C TYR A 155 0.43 19.15 -4.57
N LYS A 156 -0.01 19.95 -5.52
CA LYS A 156 -0.97 19.55 -6.57
C LYS A 156 -0.27 18.99 -7.80
N THR A 157 1.00 19.33 -7.99
CA THR A 157 1.80 18.90 -9.15
C THR A 157 3.24 18.60 -8.75
N VAL A 158 3.91 17.75 -9.53
CA VAL A 158 5.35 17.50 -9.41
C VAL A 158 6.14 18.82 -9.51
N LYS A 159 5.72 19.75 -10.37
CA LYS A 159 6.39 21.05 -10.52
C LYS A 159 6.38 21.88 -9.24
N GLU A 160 5.29 21.88 -8.48
CA GLU A 160 5.24 22.61 -7.20
C GLU A 160 6.23 22.03 -6.19
N LEU A 161 6.36 20.70 -6.15
CA LEU A 161 7.37 20.02 -5.33
C LEU A 161 8.79 20.36 -5.80
N GLU A 162 9.05 20.33 -7.10
CA GLU A 162 10.35 20.69 -7.67
C GLU A 162 10.74 22.15 -7.38
N ASP A 163 9.81 23.09 -7.56
CA ASP A 163 10.05 24.52 -7.31
C ASP A 163 10.32 24.77 -5.81
N HIS A 164 9.65 24.04 -4.92
CA HIS A 164 9.92 24.10 -3.47
C HIS A 164 11.30 23.55 -3.13
N ILE A 165 11.63 22.33 -3.58
CA ILE A 165 12.94 21.70 -3.32
C ILE A 165 14.09 22.58 -3.82
N ASN A 166 13.92 23.20 -4.99
CA ASN A 166 14.93 24.07 -5.60
C ASN A 166 14.96 25.49 -5.04
N GLY A 167 14.11 25.83 -4.06
CA GLY A 167 14.03 27.17 -3.47
C GLY A 167 13.56 28.26 -4.44
N VAL A 168 12.84 27.87 -5.49
CA VAL A 168 12.32 28.77 -6.53
C VAL A 168 11.00 29.41 -6.09
N SER A 169 10.26 28.78 -5.17
CA SER A 169 9.02 29.33 -4.63
C SER A 169 9.18 29.77 -3.17
N GLU A 170 8.65 30.95 -2.83
CA GLU A 170 8.47 31.45 -1.45
C GLU A 170 7.24 30.81 -0.77
N LEU A 171 6.91 29.54 -1.03
CA LEU A 171 5.88 28.83 -0.25
C LEU A 171 6.40 28.54 1.16
N TYR A 172 6.47 29.59 1.99
CA TYR A 172 6.76 29.56 3.41
C TYR A 172 5.98 30.66 4.15
#